data_AF-A0A0F9B3J8-F1
#
_entry.id   AF-A0A0F9B3J8-F1
#
_cell.length_a   1.000
_cell.length_b   1.000
_cell.length_c   1.000
_cell.angle_alpha   90.00
_cell.angle_beta   90.00
_cell.angle_gamma   90.00
#
_symmetry.space_group_name_H-M   'P 1'
#
loop_
_entity.id
_entity.type
_entity.pdbx_description
1 polymer ?
#
loop_
_entity_poly.entity_id
_entity_poly.type
_entity_poly.pdbx_seq_one_letter_code
_entity_poly.pdbx_strand_id
1 'polypeptide(L)'
;MRIRNRKRTSVQEFPEPQEVRLPSGILTGLEPGSKAYEFGECHIIVGRSTEGWHLSISCPNRYPTWDEVAHARYSLIPNDVTLAMLLPPKEEYVNVHDFVFHLWQIERDQLRPFYGPDGAMIGWQRRAWG
;
A
#
# COMPACT_ATOMS: atom_id res chain seq x y z
N MET A 1 -2.18 -31.77 -8.82
CA MET A 1 -1.57 -30.56 -8.23
C MET A 1 -1.83 -30.58 -6.72
N ARG A 2 -0.85 -30.90 -5.88
CA ARG A 2 -1.02 -30.85 -4.41
C ARG A 2 -0.75 -29.41 -3.95
N ILE A 3 -1.81 -28.64 -3.75
CA ILE A 3 -1.72 -27.33 -3.10
C ILE A 3 -1.32 -27.60 -1.66
N ARG A 4 -0.05 -27.38 -1.32
CA ARG A 4 0.40 -27.42 0.08
C ARG A 4 -0.27 -26.23 0.77
N ASN A 5 -1.19 -26.52 1.68
CA ASN A 5 -1.96 -25.55 2.43
C ASN A 5 -1.06 -24.91 3.52
N ARG A 6 -0.08 -24.09 3.11
CA ARG A 6 0.70 -23.27 4.03
C ARG A 6 -0.10 -22.01 4.28
N LYS A 7 -0.92 -21.99 5.34
CA LYS A 7 -1.51 -20.75 5.85
C LYS A 7 -0.35 -19.85 6.29
N ARG A 8 -0.13 -18.74 5.57
CA ARG A 8 0.80 -17.69 6.02
C ARG A 8 0.07 -16.89 7.09
N THR A 9 0.54 -16.97 8.33
CA THR A 9 -0.13 -16.40 9.51
C THR A 9 0.25 -14.96 9.82
N SER A 10 1.33 -14.45 9.22
CA SER A 10 1.81 -13.08 9.45
C SER A 10 2.53 -12.52 8.22
N VAL A 11 2.48 -11.19 8.09
CA VAL A 11 3.41 -10.41 7.25
C VAL A 11 4.82 -10.64 7.79
N GLN A 12 5.80 -10.75 6.90
CA GLN A 12 7.21 -10.85 7.32
C GLN A 12 7.61 -9.58 8.09
N GLU A 13 8.39 -9.74 9.16
CA GLU A 13 8.95 -8.61 9.91
C GLU A 13 10.15 -8.02 9.16
N PHE A 14 10.20 -6.69 9.10
CA PHE A 14 11.31 -5.91 8.58
C PHE A 14 11.74 -4.86 9.62
N PRO A 15 12.94 -4.27 9.49
CA PRO A 15 13.33 -3.14 10.31
C PRO A 15 12.34 -1.98 10.20
N GLU A 16 12.22 -1.18 11.28
CA GLU A 16 11.38 0.02 11.26
C GLU A 16 11.86 1.00 10.17
N PRO A 17 10.94 1.52 9.33
CA PRO A 17 11.30 2.51 8.31
C PRO A 17 11.93 3.75 8.95
N GLN A 18 13.08 4.17 8.41
CA GLN A 18 13.81 5.34 8.87
C GLN A 18 13.43 6.53 8.00
N GLU A 19 13.08 7.67 8.59
CA GLU A 19 12.82 8.91 7.85
C GLU A 19 14.13 9.44 7.25
N VAL A 20 14.11 9.78 5.98
CA VAL A 20 15.26 10.31 5.25
C VAL A 20 14.90 11.62 4.57
N ARG A 21 15.93 12.34 4.11
CA ARG A 21 15.69 13.56 3.35
C ARG A 21 15.06 13.22 2.01
N LEU A 22 14.00 13.94 1.66
CA LEU A 22 13.43 13.86 0.32
C LEU A 22 14.50 14.16 -0.73
N PRO A 23 14.70 13.28 -1.73
CA PRO A 23 15.61 13.55 -2.82
C PRO A 23 15.16 14.81 -3.57
N SER A 24 16.09 15.75 -3.78
CA SER A 24 15.81 17.05 -4.38
C SER A 24 15.17 16.96 -5.78
N GLY A 25 15.42 15.88 -6.52
CA GLY A 25 14.85 15.62 -7.84
C GLY A 25 13.42 15.07 -7.86
N ILE A 26 12.85 14.69 -6.72
CA ILE A 26 11.50 14.10 -6.62
C ILE A 26 10.46 15.15 -6.19
N LEU A 27 10.86 16.38 -5.87
CA LEU A 27 9.95 17.39 -5.32
C LEU A 27 8.84 17.82 -6.28
N THR A 28 9.01 17.63 -7.59
CA THR A 28 7.98 18.00 -8.57
C THR A 28 6.83 17.00 -8.54
N GLY A 29 5.67 17.43 -8.03
CA GLY A 29 4.44 16.62 -7.99
C GLY A 29 4.18 15.90 -6.67
N LEU A 30 5.01 16.11 -5.64
CA LEU A 30 4.70 15.65 -4.29
C LEU A 30 3.77 16.64 -3.57
N GLU A 31 2.86 16.07 -2.77
CA GLU A 31 2.03 16.84 -1.86
C GLU A 31 2.90 17.59 -0.83
N PRO A 32 2.61 18.88 -0.53
CA PRO A 32 3.32 19.61 0.52
C PRO A 32 3.32 18.84 1.85
N GLY A 33 4.50 18.71 2.47
CA GLY A 33 4.67 17.96 3.71
C GLY A 33 4.84 16.45 3.54
N SER A 34 4.97 15.96 2.31
CA SER A 34 5.39 14.58 2.05
C SER A 34 6.71 14.26 2.77
N LYS A 35 6.88 12.99 3.14
CA LYS A 35 8.07 12.47 3.81
C LYS A 35 8.61 11.26 3.09
N ALA A 36 9.93 11.09 3.10
CA ALA A 36 10.59 9.91 2.56
C ALA A 36 11.07 9.00 3.69
N TYR A 37 11.00 7.69 3.44
CA TYR A 37 11.48 6.66 4.34
C TYR A 37 12.23 5.57 3.59
N GLU A 38 13.05 4.83 4.33
CA GLU A 38 13.82 3.69 3.81
C GLU A 38 13.77 2.51 4.78
N PHE A 39 13.69 1.29 4.26
CA PHE A 39 14.05 0.07 4.98
C PHE A 39 14.45 -1.03 3.99
N GLY A 40 15.48 -1.82 4.30
CA GLY A 40 16.01 -2.80 3.37
C GLY A 40 16.41 -2.14 2.04
N GLU A 41 15.82 -2.59 0.93
CA GLU A 41 15.99 -1.97 -0.39
C GLU A 41 14.82 -1.05 -0.79
N CYS A 42 13.83 -0.90 0.09
CA CYS A 42 12.61 -0.14 -0.21
C CYS A 42 12.83 1.36 0.05
N HIS A 43 12.40 2.16 -0.92
CA HIS A 43 12.23 3.60 -0.80
C HIS A 43 10.74 3.91 -0.77
N ILE A 44 10.32 4.72 0.19
CA ILE A 44 8.91 5.00 0.44
C ILE A 44 8.72 6.51 0.47
N ILE A 45 7.65 6.99 -0.17
CA ILE A 45 7.17 8.36 0.00
C ILE A 45 5.75 8.30 0.54
N VAL A 46 5.51 9.05 1.61
CA VAL A 46 4.19 9.19 2.23
C VAL A 46 3.76 10.63 2.12
N GLY A 47 2.58 10.84 1.53
CA GLY A 47 1.93 12.13 1.40
C GLY A 47 0.54 12.12 2.07
N ARG A 48 0.13 13.29 2.56
CA ARG A 48 -1.23 13.53 3.06
C ARG A 48 -1.78 14.79 2.40
N SER A 49 -2.84 14.65 1.61
CA SER A 49 -3.56 15.76 0.99
C SER A 49 -5.01 15.82 1.46
N THR A 50 -5.81 16.71 0.88
CA THR A 50 -7.27 16.76 1.10
C THR A 50 -7.97 15.48 0.60
N GLU A 51 -7.42 14.81 -0.40
CA GLU A 51 -7.99 13.60 -1.01
C GLU A 51 -7.71 12.32 -0.21
N GLY A 52 -6.75 12.35 0.73
CA GLY A 52 -6.42 11.16 1.51
C GLY A 52 -4.94 11.00 1.81
N TRP A 53 -4.61 9.81 2.31
CA TRP A 53 -3.24 9.30 2.38
C TRP A 53 -2.81 8.74 1.03
N HIS A 54 -1.55 9.00 0.68
CA HIS A 54 -0.85 8.40 -0.45
C HIS A 54 0.45 7.77 0.04
N LEU A 55 0.72 6.55 -0.41
CA LEU A 55 1.98 5.87 -0.17
C LEU A 55 2.49 5.34 -1.51
N SER A 56 3.72 5.74 -1.88
CA SER A 56 4.46 5.09 -2.95
C SER A 56 5.62 4.29 -2.36
N ILE A 57 5.91 3.12 -2.94
CA ILE A 57 7.00 2.26 -2.53
C ILE A 57 7.68 1.65 -3.76
N SER A 58 9.00 1.68 -3.81
CA SER A 58 9.80 1.12 -4.90
C SER A 58 11.05 0.41 -4.39
N CYS A 59 11.62 -0.44 -5.24
CA CYS A 59 12.98 -0.96 -5.06
C CYS A 59 13.81 -0.70 -6.34
N PRO A 60 15.15 -0.71 -6.27
CA PRO A 60 15.99 -0.36 -7.41
C PRO A 60 15.84 -1.27 -8.64
N ASN A 61 15.68 -2.58 -8.45
CA ASN A 61 15.84 -3.58 -9.51
C ASN A 61 14.71 -4.61 -9.59
N ARG A 62 13.63 -4.43 -8.83
CA ARG A 62 12.47 -5.34 -8.75
C ARG A 62 11.29 -4.62 -8.14
N TYR A 63 10.08 -5.14 -8.36
CA TYR A 63 8.93 -4.69 -7.58
C TYR A 63 9.10 -5.02 -6.08
N PRO A 64 8.59 -4.16 -5.19
CA PRO A 64 8.38 -4.51 -3.80
C PRO A 64 7.54 -5.77 -3.68
N THR A 65 7.86 -6.63 -2.72
CA THR A 65 7.04 -7.78 -2.38
C THR A 65 5.79 -7.34 -1.62
N TRP A 66 4.78 -8.20 -1.57
CA TRP A 66 3.59 -7.93 -0.76
C TRP A 66 3.92 -7.63 0.71
N ASP A 67 4.90 -8.34 1.30
CA ASP A 67 5.23 -8.15 2.70
C ASP A 67 5.93 -6.81 2.96
N GLU A 68 6.77 -6.35 2.03
CA GLU A 68 7.38 -5.01 2.13
C GLU A 68 6.32 -3.91 2.01
N VAL A 69 5.37 -4.06 1.06
CA VAL A 69 4.25 -3.12 0.91
C VAL A 69 3.40 -3.08 2.18
N ALA A 70 3.06 -4.26 2.72
CA ALA A 70 2.27 -4.39 3.93
C ALA A 70 3.00 -3.77 5.14
N HIS A 71 4.29 -4.08 5.31
CA HIS A 71 5.13 -3.49 6.36
C HIS A 71 5.14 -1.97 6.30
N ALA A 72 5.42 -1.39 5.13
CA ALA A 72 5.41 0.06 4.93
C ALA A 72 4.05 0.68 5.29
N ARG A 73 2.94 0.08 4.84
CA ARG A 73 1.59 0.55 5.19
C ARG A 73 1.34 0.50 6.70
N TYR A 74 1.68 -0.62 7.35
CA TYR A 74 1.36 -0.81 8.77
C TYR A 74 2.24 0.03 9.69
N SER A 75 3.47 0.34 9.29
CA SER A 75 4.38 1.20 10.06
C SER A 75 4.13 2.70 9.86
N LEU A 76 3.74 3.14 8.66
CA LEU A 76 3.75 4.58 8.32
C LEU A 76 2.37 5.24 8.20
N ILE A 77 1.31 4.46 8.07
CA ILE A 77 -0.04 4.97 7.84
C ILE A 77 -0.92 4.64 9.06
N PRO A 78 -1.77 5.58 9.54
CA PRO A 78 -2.67 5.32 10.66
C PRO A 78 -3.51 4.05 10.47
N ASN A 79 -3.72 3.32 11.57
CA ASN A 79 -4.30 1.97 11.51
C ASN A 79 -5.73 1.94 10.97
N ASP A 80 -6.51 3.00 11.21
CA ASP A 80 -7.90 3.17 10.78
C ASP A 80 -8.05 3.46 9.28
N VAL A 81 -6.99 3.92 8.60
CA VAL A 81 -6.99 4.21 7.17
C VAL A 81 -6.95 2.93 6.34
N THR A 82 -7.81 2.82 5.33
CA THR A 82 -7.73 1.75 4.33
C THR A 82 -7.01 2.26 3.11
N LEU A 83 -5.98 1.54 2.67
CA LEU A 83 -5.30 1.80 1.40
C LEU A 83 -5.63 0.71 0.38
N ALA A 84 -5.70 1.09 -0.89
CA ALA A 84 -5.81 0.19 -2.02
C ALA A 84 -4.70 0.45 -3.04
N MET A 85 -4.17 -0.62 -3.62
CA MET A 85 -3.37 -0.54 -4.84
C MET A 85 -4.32 -0.57 -6.02
N LEU A 86 -4.33 0.50 -6.81
CA LEU A 86 -5.25 0.66 -7.92
C LEU A 86 -4.60 0.17 -9.22
N LEU A 87 -5.34 -0.64 -9.97
CA LEU A 87 -5.04 -0.97 -11.37
C LEU A 87 -6.07 -0.25 -12.23
N PRO A 88 -5.81 1.01 -12.64
CA PRO A 88 -6.77 1.78 -13.43
C PRO A 88 -6.90 1.20 -14.85
N PRO A 89 -7.86 1.70 -15.66
CA PRO A 89 -7.86 1.47 -17.10
C PRO A 89 -6.47 1.68 -17.69
N LYS A 90 -6.12 0.89 -18.71
CA LYS A 90 -4.76 0.87 -19.27
C LYS A 90 -4.31 2.26 -19.74
N GLU A 91 -5.25 3.04 -20.26
CA GLU A 91 -5.05 4.39 -20.78
C GLU A 91 -4.77 5.41 -19.68
N GLU A 92 -5.16 5.10 -18.44
CA GLU A 92 -4.95 5.92 -17.24
C GLU A 92 -3.77 5.40 -16.38
N TYR A 93 -3.17 4.28 -16.77
CA TYR A 93 -2.03 3.71 -16.05
C TYR A 93 -0.80 4.61 -16.23
N VAL A 94 -0.51 5.40 -15.21
CA VAL A 94 0.71 6.21 -15.13
C VAL A 94 1.68 5.52 -14.18
N ASN A 95 2.85 5.16 -14.69
CA ASN A 95 3.98 4.79 -13.86
C ASN A 95 5.25 5.45 -14.38
N VAL A 96 5.66 6.54 -13.72
CA VAL A 96 6.79 7.38 -14.12
C VAL A 96 8.13 6.85 -13.61
N HIS A 97 8.11 5.85 -12.71
CA HIS A 97 9.31 5.25 -12.13
C HIS A 97 9.26 3.73 -12.26
N ASP A 98 10.39 3.12 -12.59
CA ASP A 98 10.44 1.67 -12.60
C ASP A 98 10.17 1.10 -11.21
N PHE A 99 9.48 -0.03 -11.18
CA PHE A 99 9.24 -0.83 -9.98
C PHE A 99 8.53 -0.15 -8.79
N VAL A 100 7.79 0.93 -9.01
CA VAL A 100 6.98 1.56 -7.94
C VAL A 100 5.55 1.01 -7.91
N PHE A 101 5.03 0.86 -6.69
CA PHE A 101 3.60 0.71 -6.43
C PHE A 101 3.06 1.95 -5.74
N HIS A 102 1.85 2.35 -6.14
CA HIS A 102 1.11 3.43 -5.51
C HIS A 102 -0.12 2.88 -4.79
N LEU A 103 -0.27 3.30 -3.54
CA LEU A 103 -1.39 2.98 -2.69
C LEU A 103 -2.09 4.27 -2.30
N TRP A 104 -3.41 4.28 -2.43
CA TRP A 104 -4.26 5.43 -2.14
C TRP A 104 -5.30 5.08 -1.10
N GLN A 105 -5.63 6.06 -0.25
CA GLN A 105 -6.76 5.93 0.66
C GLN A 105 -8.04 5.69 -0.13
N ILE A 106 -8.83 4.74 0.37
CA ILE A 106 -10.20 4.52 -0.09
C ILE A 106 -11.15 4.60 1.10
N GLU A 107 -12.36 5.08 0.84
CA GLU A 107 -13.39 5.16 1.86
C GLU A 107 -13.92 3.77 2.24
N ARG A 108 -13.97 3.50 3.54
CA ARG A 108 -14.40 2.19 4.08
C ARG A 108 -15.89 1.93 3.90
N ASP A 109 -16.69 2.97 3.71
CA ASP A 109 -18.14 2.90 3.59
C ASP A 109 -18.58 2.06 2.38
N GLN A 110 -17.76 1.97 1.34
CA GLN A 110 -18.02 1.15 0.15
C GLN A 110 -17.72 -0.34 0.35
N LEU A 111 -17.14 -0.73 1.48
CA LEU A 111 -16.77 -2.12 1.78
C LEU A 111 -17.62 -2.65 2.96
N ARG A 112 -17.86 -3.96 2.97
CA ARG A 112 -18.39 -4.68 4.13
C ARG A 112 -17.62 -5.98 4.36
N PRO A 113 -17.42 -6.41 5.61
CA PRO A 113 -16.86 -7.73 5.89
C PRO A 113 -17.77 -8.81 5.31
N PHE A 114 -17.16 -9.88 4.81
CA PHE A 114 -17.82 -11.07 4.32
C PHE A 114 -17.46 -12.24 5.24
N TYR A 115 -18.48 -12.91 5.76
CA TYR A 115 -18.34 -14.01 6.72
C TYR A 115 -18.68 -15.34 6.07
N GLY A 116 -17.91 -16.37 6.39
CA GLY A 116 -18.16 -17.74 5.96
C GLY A 116 -19.31 -18.40 6.75
N PRO A 117 -19.72 -19.63 6.36
CA PRO A 117 -20.74 -20.39 7.08
C PRO A 117 -20.40 -20.68 8.55
N ASP A 118 -19.11 -20.66 8.88
CA ASP A 118 -18.57 -20.84 10.23
C ASP A 118 -18.51 -19.54 11.06
N GLY A 119 -18.96 -18.41 10.49
CA GLY A 119 -18.91 -17.09 11.12
C GLY A 119 -17.54 -16.42 11.09
N ALA A 120 -16.51 -17.04 10.47
CA ALA A 120 -15.20 -16.42 10.33
C ALA A 120 -15.22 -15.34 9.24
N MET A 121 -14.55 -14.20 9.47
CA MET A 121 -14.37 -13.17 8.43
C MET A 121 -13.40 -13.72 7.38
N ILE A 122 -13.88 -13.89 6.16
CA ILE A 122 -13.11 -14.46 5.05
C ILE A 122 -12.68 -13.41 4.02
N GLY A 123 -13.14 -12.16 4.17
CA GLY A 123 -12.67 -11.06 3.35
C GLY A 123 -13.56 -9.83 3.42
N TRP A 124 -13.39 -8.96 2.43
CA TRP A 124 -14.20 -7.77 2.21
C TRP A 124 -14.89 -7.87 0.86
N GLN A 125 -16.11 -7.35 0.77
CA GLN A 125 -16.86 -7.27 -0.49
C GLN A 125 -17.43 -5.86 -0.68
N ARG A 126 -17.57 -5.45 -1.94
CA ARG A 126 -18.18 -4.16 -2.28
C ARG A 126 -19.63 -4.12 -1.81
N ARG A 127 -20.05 -3.01 -1.21
CA ARG A 127 -21.47 -2.73 -1.01
C ARG A 127 -22.16 -2.70 -2.37
N ALA A 128 -23.23 -3.48 -2.50
CA ALA A 128 -24.10 -3.31 -3.67
C ALA A 128 -24.73 -1.92 -3.53
N TRP A 129 -24.75 -1.14 -4.61
CA TRP A 129 -25.59 0.05 -4.67
C TRP A 129 -27.04 -0.44 -4.49
N GLY A 130 -27.72 0.08 -3.47
CA GLY A 130 -29.16 -0.10 -3.31
C GLY A 130 -29.92 0.73 -4.33
#